data_AF-A0A4U3M807-F1
#
_entry.id   AF-A0A4U3M807-F1
#
_cell.length_a   1.000
_cell.length_b   1.000
_cell.length_c   1.000
_cell.angle_alpha   90.00
_cell.angle_beta   90.00
_cell.angle_gamma   90.00
#
_symmetry.space_group_name_H-M   'P 1'
#
loop_
_entity.id
_entity.type
_entity.pdbx_description
1 polymer ?
#
loop_
_entity_poly.entity_id
_entity_poly.type
_entity_poly.pdbx_seq_one_letter_code
_entity_poly.pdbx_strand_id
1 'polypeptide(L)'
;MQITAVILTAALLAAPAPSPTPSPTGSTGPLVCRTGPIPTNPPVNAPPTAPGAPVVVWWFFNGASLRWAPATDDHGVACYEVYQDDGGNGIIRAVFQGPTEGWVNLPTPIGTRIYPVYVVAVDRYGVRGPRSPVTQVRISNDIVQPQPSRPIAAPLSPTSVRLSWTLPSYSSPASAYQVISNGQLLTTVPGTTATLTGLTPGTEYSVTVRPVYLDGSWGYESPPVVFTPSTPSVSCQVSYSARSWGTGMSANVAIKNTGDEPIEDWDLAFTFPTSGQRLERGWSAEWAQSGQRVTATGMNWNKDIAPGRTLWIGFNGEHTGANPAPADFTVNGSACA
;
A
#
# COMPACT_ATOMS: atom_id res chain seq x y z
N MET A 1 12.04 18.23 -5.98
CA MET A 1 10.94 18.25 -6.96
C MET A 1 9.81 17.43 -6.36
N GLN A 2 8.78 18.10 -5.83
CA GLN A 2 7.69 17.47 -5.09
C GLN A 2 6.82 16.67 -6.06
N ILE A 3 6.55 15.40 -5.71
CA ILE A 3 5.49 14.62 -6.34
C ILE A 3 4.18 15.37 -6.04
N THR A 4 3.66 16.10 -7.04
CA THR A 4 2.39 16.81 -6.93
C THR A 4 1.29 15.75 -6.79
N ALA A 5 0.37 15.99 -5.85
CA ALA A 5 -0.62 15.04 -5.37
C ALA A 5 -1.23 14.16 -6.48
N VAL A 6 -0.88 12.87 -6.46
CA VAL A 6 -1.50 11.82 -7.27
C VAL A 6 -2.95 11.70 -6.82
N ILE A 7 -3.89 12.19 -7.63
CA ILE A 7 -5.32 11.96 -7.39
C ILE A 7 -5.61 10.51 -7.76
N LEU A 8 -5.75 9.68 -6.73
CA LEU A 8 -6.14 8.27 -6.83
C LEU A 8 -7.60 8.13 -6.40
N THR A 9 -8.49 7.90 -7.36
CA THR A 9 -9.86 7.47 -7.09
C THR A 9 -9.90 5.97 -6.82
N ALA A 10 -10.01 5.59 -5.55
CA ALA A 10 -10.46 4.25 -5.17
C ALA A 10 -11.98 4.32 -4.97
N ALA A 11 -12.75 3.62 -5.81
CA ALA A 11 -14.17 3.39 -5.54
C ALA A 11 -14.29 2.44 -4.35
N LEU A 12 -14.74 2.95 -3.21
CA LEU A 12 -14.98 2.17 -2.01
C LEU A 12 -16.34 1.48 -2.13
N LEU A 13 -16.36 0.18 -2.43
CA LEU A 13 -17.52 -0.66 -2.10
C LEU A 13 -17.46 -0.88 -0.59
N ALA A 14 -18.18 -0.04 0.16
CA ALA A 14 -18.35 -0.19 1.60
C ALA A 14 -19.08 -1.52 1.88
N ALA A 15 -18.35 -2.52 2.36
CA ALA A 15 -19.00 -3.63 3.05
C ALA A 15 -19.61 -3.09 4.36
N PRO A 16 -20.83 -3.50 4.74
CA PRO A 16 -21.44 -3.07 5.99
C PRO A 16 -20.55 -3.47 7.16
N ALA A 17 -20.22 -2.49 8.01
CA ALA A 17 -19.47 -2.74 9.23
C ALA A 17 -20.21 -3.79 10.08
N PRO A 18 -19.54 -4.86 10.56
CA PRO A 18 -20.14 -5.73 11.56
C PRO A 18 -20.46 -4.88 12.79
N SER A 19 -21.68 -5.02 13.32
CA SER A 19 -22.10 -4.33 14.53
C SER A 19 -21.09 -4.58 15.65
N PRO A 20 -20.69 -3.56 16.44
CA PRO A 20 -19.80 -3.78 17.57
C PRO A 20 -20.50 -4.70 18.57
N THR A 21 -20.00 -5.92 18.71
CA THR A 21 -20.28 -6.74 19.89
C THR A 21 -19.92 -5.91 21.12
N PRO A 22 -20.79 -5.83 22.15
CA PRO A 22 -20.50 -5.04 23.34
C PRO A 22 -19.19 -5.55 23.96
N SER A 23 -18.22 -4.65 24.08
CA SER A 23 -16.97 -4.92 24.81
C SER A 23 -17.30 -5.36 26.23
N PRO A 24 -16.69 -6.43 26.76
CA PRO A 24 -16.78 -6.70 28.18
C PRO A 24 -16.11 -5.52 28.90
N THR A 25 -16.91 -4.81 29.70
CA THR A 25 -16.45 -3.72 30.56
C THR A 25 -15.26 -4.18 31.40
N GLY A 26 -14.08 -3.66 31.08
CA GLY A 26 -12.86 -3.90 31.83
C GLY A 26 -13.00 -3.29 33.23
N SER A 27 -13.20 -4.14 34.23
CA SER A 27 -13.08 -3.74 35.63
C SER A 27 -11.58 -3.59 35.94
N THR A 28 -11.13 -2.36 36.17
CA THR A 28 -9.76 -2.00 36.57
C THR A 28 -9.52 -2.15 38.08
N GLY A 29 -10.39 -2.88 38.80
CA GLY A 29 -10.16 -3.25 40.20
C GLY A 29 -9.17 -4.41 40.34
N PRO A 30 -8.55 -4.61 41.53
CA PRO A 30 -7.77 -5.80 41.78
C PRO A 30 -8.63 -7.05 41.53
N LEU A 31 -8.04 -8.07 40.90
CA LEU A 31 -8.66 -9.37 40.69
C LEU A 31 -8.86 -10.05 42.05
N VAL A 32 -10.02 -9.86 42.67
CA VAL A 32 -10.31 -10.36 44.01
C VAL A 32 -11.39 -11.44 43.95
N CYS A 33 -11.08 -12.60 44.52
CA CYS A 33 -12.06 -13.64 44.80
C CYS A 33 -13.08 -13.11 45.81
N ARG A 34 -14.38 -13.15 45.49
CA ARG A 34 -15.41 -12.66 46.41
C ARG A 34 -15.97 -13.84 47.20
N THR A 35 -15.50 -13.96 48.43
CA THR A 35 -16.02 -14.91 49.40
C THR A 35 -17.16 -14.24 50.17
N GLY A 36 -18.24 -14.97 50.44
CA GLY A 36 -19.37 -14.44 51.22
C GLY A 36 -18.97 -14.10 52.66
N PRO A 37 -19.91 -13.57 53.47
CA PRO A 37 -19.65 -13.33 54.89
C PRO A 37 -19.30 -14.63 55.62
N ILE A 38 -18.23 -14.59 56.41
CA ILE A 38 -17.77 -15.70 57.24
C ILE A 38 -18.47 -15.62 58.61
N PRO A 39 -19.17 -16.68 59.06
CA PRO A 39 -19.79 -16.70 60.37
C PRO A 39 -18.72 -16.69 61.49
N THR A 40 -19.07 -16.18 62.66
CA THR A 40 -18.16 -16.04 63.81
C THR A 40 -17.67 -17.37 64.38
N ASN A 41 -18.39 -18.46 64.13
CA ASN A 41 -17.96 -19.83 64.41
C ASN A 41 -18.10 -20.66 63.13
N PRO A 42 -17.08 -20.68 62.24
CA PRO A 42 -17.16 -21.41 60.99
C PRO A 42 -17.21 -22.92 61.26
N PRO A 43 -18.00 -23.69 60.47
CA PRO A 43 -17.96 -25.14 60.52
C PRO A 43 -16.58 -25.67 60.13
N VAL A 44 -16.32 -26.95 60.43
CA VAL A 44 -15.12 -27.63 59.90
C VAL A 44 -15.14 -27.49 58.39
N ASN A 45 -14.04 -27.01 57.82
CA ASN A 45 -13.96 -26.65 56.42
C ASN A 45 -12.74 -27.32 55.79
N ALA A 46 -12.98 -28.28 54.89
CA ALA A 46 -11.93 -28.84 54.06
C ALA A 46 -11.61 -27.89 52.91
N PRO A 47 -10.35 -27.80 52.45
CA PRO A 47 -10.06 -27.05 51.23
C PRO A 47 -10.67 -27.74 50.00
N PRO A 48 -11.00 -26.99 48.93
CA PRO A 48 -11.49 -27.57 47.68
C PRO A 48 -10.53 -28.60 47.08
N THR A 49 -11.06 -29.54 46.31
CA THR A 49 -10.25 -30.42 45.47
C THR A 49 -9.55 -29.64 44.35
N ALA A 50 -8.51 -30.23 43.75
CA ALA A 50 -7.84 -29.63 42.61
C ALA A 50 -8.80 -29.58 41.39
N PRO A 51 -8.91 -28.44 40.68
CA PRO A 51 -9.57 -28.40 39.39
C PRO A 51 -8.88 -29.31 38.35
N GLY A 52 -9.61 -29.64 37.28
CA GLY A 52 -8.99 -30.31 36.12
C GLY A 52 -7.94 -29.43 35.44
N ALA A 53 -7.03 -30.05 34.67
CA ALA A 53 -6.08 -29.30 33.87
C ALA A 53 -6.83 -28.36 32.90
N PRO A 54 -6.49 -27.06 32.84
CA PRO A 54 -7.12 -26.16 31.89
C PRO A 54 -6.79 -26.58 30.46
N VAL A 55 -7.73 -26.43 29.55
CA VAL A 55 -7.55 -26.64 28.11
C VAL A 55 -7.68 -25.31 27.40
N VAL A 56 -6.83 -25.07 26.42
CA VAL A 56 -6.90 -23.87 25.58
C VAL A 56 -8.04 -24.06 24.59
N VAL A 57 -9.05 -23.19 24.64
CA VAL A 57 -10.19 -23.19 23.71
C VAL A 57 -9.82 -22.43 22.44
N TRP A 58 -9.30 -21.21 22.61
CA TRP A 58 -8.74 -20.37 21.55
C TRP A 58 -7.78 -19.35 22.17
N TRP A 59 -6.95 -18.70 21.36
CA TRP A 59 -5.95 -17.74 21.84
C TRP A 59 -5.82 -16.55 20.90
N PHE A 60 -5.26 -15.45 21.41
CA PHE A 60 -4.90 -14.25 20.67
C PHE A 60 -3.56 -13.71 21.20
N PHE A 61 -2.94 -12.74 20.51
CA PHE A 61 -1.55 -12.33 20.78
C PHE A 61 -1.28 -11.84 22.23
N ASN A 62 -2.32 -11.55 23.01
CA ASN A 62 -2.28 -11.07 24.39
C ASN A 62 -3.00 -11.99 25.42
N GLY A 63 -3.36 -13.22 25.06
CA GLY A 63 -4.05 -14.10 26.00
C GLY A 63 -4.71 -15.34 25.38
N ALA A 64 -5.45 -16.06 26.21
CA ALA A 64 -6.19 -17.25 25.79
C ALA A 64 -7.51 -17.40 26.54
N SER A 65 -8.50 -17.98 25.86
CA SER A 65 -9.67 -18.55 26.54
C SER A 65 -9.31 -19.95 27.05
N LEU A 66 -9.44 -20.16 28.35
CA LEU A 66 -9.16 -21.42 29.01
C LEU A 66 -10.47 -22.02 29.53
N ARG A 67 -10.59 -23.35 29.47
CA ARG A 67 -11.69 -24.12 30.09
C ARG A 67 -11.13 -25.22 30.97
N TRP A 68 -11.73 -25.53 32.10
CA TRP A 68 -11.30 -26.63 32.99
C TRP A 68 -12.47 -27.42 33.55
N ALA A 69 -12.19 -28.61 34.11
CA ALA A 69 -13.17 -29.35 34.89
C ALA A 69 -13.29 -28.73 36.30
N PRO A 70 -14.51 -28.62 36.86
CA PRO A 70 -14.73 -27.99 38.15
C PRO A 70 -14.07 -28.75 39.30
N ALA A 71 -13.72 -28.02 40.36
CA ALA A 71 -13.39 -28.60 41.66
C ALA A 71 -14.66 -28.89 42.47
N THR A 72 -14.53 -29.72 43.49
CA THR A 72 -15.58 -30.03 44.47
C THR A 72 -15.14 -29.60 45.85
N ASP A 73 -16.07 -29.16 46.67
CA ASP A 73 -15.84 -28.65 48.02
C ASP A 73 -17.06 -28.96 48.90
N ASP A 74 -16.86 -29.16 50.19
CA ASP A 74 -17.95 -29.47 51.14
C ASP A 74 -18.85 -28.27 51.44
N HIS A 75 -18.36 -27.05 51.20
CA HIS A 75 -19.09 -25.79 51.39
C HIS A 75 -19.25 -24.96 50.11
N GLY A 76 -18.73 -25.47 48.99
CA GLY A 76 -18.88 -24.92 47.64
C GLY A 76 -17.71 -24.02 47.24
N VAL A 77 -17.36 -24.09 45.95
CA VAL A 77 -16.33 -23.26 45.34
C VAL A 77 -16.89 -21.86 45.06
N ALA A 78 -16.26 -20.83 45.63
CA ALA A 78 -16.64 -19.45 45.41
C ALA A 78 -16.01 -18.86 44.14
N CYS A 79 -14.76 -19.20 43.86
CA CYS A 79 -14.10 -18.72 42.65
C CYS A 79 -12.94 -19.64 42.21
N TYR A 80 -12.44 -19.39 41.01
CA TYR A 80 -11.21 -19.96 40.47
C TYR A 80 -10.19 -18.85 40.23
N GLU A 81 -8.99 -19.01 40.77
CA GLU A 81 -7.83 -18.16 40.51
C GLU A 81 -6.96 -18.86 39.44
N VAL A 82 -6.68 -18.17 38.33
CA VAL A 82 -5.80 -18.68 37.28
C VAL A 82 -4.43 -18.05 37.44
N TYR A 83 -3.42 -18.90 37.59
CA TYR A 83 -2.03 -18.52 37.82
C TYR A 83 -1.18 -18.80 36.58
N GLN A 84 -0.30 -17.88 36.24
CA GLN A 84 0.90 -18.19 35.48
C GLN A 84 1.95 -18.75 36.44
N ASP A 85 2.47 -19.96 36.16
CA ASP A 85 3.56 -20.56 36.91
C ASP A 85 4.88 -19.84 36.61
N ASP A 86 5.59 -19.44 37.66
CA ASP A 86 6.90 -18.79 37.61
C ASP A 86 7.98 -19.57 38.38
N GLY A 87 7.67 -20.81 38.81
CA GLY A 87 8.52 -21.64 39.66
C GLY A 87 8.46 -21.29 41.15
N GLY A 88 7.67 -20.28 41.53
CA GLY A 88 7.44 -19.85 42.92
C GLY A 88 5.96 -19.89 43.30
N ASN A 89 5.42 -18.76 43.75
CA ASN A 89 4.01 -18.64 44.19
C ASN A 89 3.03 -18.46 43.02
N GLY A 90 3.54 -18.32 41.78
CA GLY A 90 2.74 -18.00 40.61
C GLY A 90 2.20 -16.56 40.59
N ILE A 91 1.78 -16.11 39.41
CA ILE A 91 1.20 -14.77 39.19
C ILE A 91 -0.28 -14.93 38.83
N ILE A 92 -1.19 -14.34 39.60
CA ILE A 92 -2.62 -14.34 39.27
C ILE A 92 -2.84 -13.55 37.97
N ARG A 93 -3.42 -14.21 36.97
CA ARG A 93 -3.75 -13.64 35.65
C ARG A 93 -5.24 -13.38 35.47
N ALA A 94 -6.09 -14.14 36.16
CA ALA A 94 -7.55 -13.98 36.13
C ALA A 94 -8.20 -14.59 37.37
N VAL A 95 -9.40 -14.10 37.72
CA VAL A 95 -10.25 -14.67 38.77
C VAL A 95 -11.68 -14.80 38.24
N PHE A 96 -12.26 -15.99 38.38
CA PHE A 96 -13.60 -16.34 37.87
C PHE A 96 -14.52 -16.73 39.03
N GLN A 97 -15.64 -16.03 39.23
CA GLN A 97 -16.55 -16.23 40.38
C GLN A 97 -17.50 -17.44 40.24
N GLY A 98 -17.23 -18.37 39.33
CA GLY A 98 -18.16 -19.46 39.02
C GLY A 98 -17.97 -20.16 37.67
N PRO A 99 -17.74 -19.44 36.54
CA PRO A 99 -17.56 -20.14 35.28
C PRO A 99 -16.24 -20.93 35.27
N THR A 100 -16.27 -22.11 34.65
CA THR A 100 -15.08 -22.94 34.41
C THR A 100 -14.49 -22.70 33.03
N GLU A 101 -14.84 -21.58 32.39
CA GLU A 101 -14.28 -21.11 31.13
C GLU A 101 -14.18 -19.57 31.12
N GLY A 102 -13.10 -19.04 30.57
CA GLY A 102 -13.01 -17.61 30.27
C GLY A 102 -11.64 -17.12 29.82
N TRP A 103 -11.60 -15.84 29.47
CA TRP A 103 -10.42 -15.17 28.91
C TRP A 103 -9.39 -14.84 30.00
N VAL A 104 -8.12 -15.18 29.73
CA VAL A 104 -6.98 -14.92 30.59
C VAL A 104 -5.96 -14.08 29.83
N ASN A 105 -5.69 -12.88 30.33
CA ASN A 105 -4.65 -12.02 29.78
C ASN A 105 -3.28 -12.58 30.11
N LEU A 106 -2.44 -12.74 29.10
CA LEU A 106 -1.04 -13.14 29.23
C LEU A 106 -0.15 -12.06 28.62
N PRO A 107 1.07 -11.85 29.13
CA PRO A 107 1.95 -10.85 28.55
C PRO A 107 2.15 -11.11 27.05
N THR A 108 2.05 -10.07 26.24
CA THR A 108 2.31 -10.16 24.81
C THR A 108 3.81 -10.40 24.59
N PRO A 109 4.25 -11.57 24.05
CA PRO A 109 5.67 -11.81 23.80
C PRO A 109 6.14 -11.10 22.52
N ILE A 110 7.44 -11.10 22.26
CA ILE A 110 7.98 -10.93 20.91
C ILE A 110 8.24 -12.34 20.38
N GLY A 111 7.66 -12.69 19.23
CA GLY A 111 7.71 -14.05 18.69
C GLY A 111 6.78 -14.99 19.46
N THR A 112 7.21 -16.23 19.69
CA THR A 112 6.43 -17.22 20.47
C THR A 112 6.95 -17.32 21.89
N ARG A 113 6.05 -17.28 22.87
CA ARG A 113 6.34 -17.66 24.25
C ARG A 113 5.32 -18.67 24.78
N ILE A 114 5.80 -19.59 25.60
CA ILE A 114 4.95 -20.56 26.30
C ILE A 114 4.78 -20.09 27.74
N TYR A 115 3.53 -19.96 28.17
CA TYR A 115 3.13 -19.62 29.53
C TYR A 115 2.58 -20.87 30.22
N PRO A 116 3.31 -21.45 31.18
CA PRO A 116 2.74 -22.51 32.02
C PRO A 116 1.65 -21.88 32.92
N VAL A 117 0.46 -22.47 32.90
CA VAL A 117 -0.72 -21.97 33.63
C VAL A 117 -1.37 -23.10 34.43
N TYR A 118 -1.84 -22.80 35.63
CA TYR A 118 -2.67 -23.70 36.44
C TYR A 118 -3.82 -22.93 37.10
N VAL A 119 -4.82 -23.67 37.58
CA VAL A 119 -6.02 -23.13 38.23
C VAL A 119 -6.08 -23.60 39.68
N VAL A 120 -6.48 -22.72 40.59
CA VAL A 120 -6.73 -22.99 42.01
C VAL A 120 -8.18 -22.65 42.32
N ALA A 121 -8.90 -23.56 42.96
CA ALA A 121 -10.24 -23.29 43.48
C ALA A 121 -10.12 -22.65 44.88
N VAL A 122 -11.00 -21.69 45.14
CA VAL A 122 -11.15 -21.04 46.46
C VAL A 122 -12.57 -21.29 46.94
N ASP A 123 -12.71 -21.77 48.17
CA ASP A 123 -14.02 -21.97 48.78
C ASP A 123 -14.67 -20.65 49.22
N ARG A 124 -15.89 -20.76 49.75
CA ARG A 124 -16.65 -19.61 50.29
C ARG A 124 -16.06 -18.94 51.52
N TYR A 125 -15.06 -19.53 52.16
CA TYR A 125 -14.37 -19.01 53.35
C TYR A 125 -12.97 -18.46 53.02
N GLY A 126 -12.53 -18.57 51.76
CA GLY A 126 -11.24 -18.07 51.28
C GLY A 126 -10.10 -19.08 51.36
N VAL A 127 -10.37 -20.35 51.67
CA VAL A 127 -9.35 -21.39 51.69
C VAL A 127 -9.09 -21.86 50.27
N ARG A 128 -7.79 -21.97 49.92
CA ARG A 128 -7.31 -22.41 48.61
C ARG A 128 -7.09 -23.91 48.60
N GLY A 129 -7.60 -24.57 47.56
CA GLY A 129 -7.32 -25.97 47.26
C GLY A 129 -5.93 -26.19 46.65
N PRO A 130 -5.56 -27.44 46.35
CA PRO A 130 -4.36 -27.75 45.58
C PRO A 130 -4.45 -27.22 44.14
N ARG A 131 -3.29 -26.98 43.51
CA ARG A 131 -3.22 -26.58 42.09
C ARG A 131 -3.69 -27.69 41.16
N SER A 132 -4.34 -27.31 40.06
CA SER A 132 -4.53 -28.20 38.91
C SER A 132 -3.17 -28.62 38.31
N PRO A 133 -3.13 -29.67 37.46
CA PRO A 133 -2.01 -29.86 36.56
C PRO A 133 -1.75 -28.62 35.69
N VAL A 134 -0.48 -28.42 35.31
CA VAL A 134 -0.04 -27.27 34.51
C VAL A 134 -0.35 -27.50 33.03
N THR A 135 -0.82 -26.44 32.37
CA THR A 135 -1.03 -26.39 30.92
C THR A 135 -0.11 -25.38 30.28
N GLN A 136 0.53 -25.78 29.18
CA GLN A 136 1.45 -24.94 28.42
C GLN A 136 0.64 -24.10 27.41
N VAL A 137 0.37 -22.83 27.73
CA VAL A 137 -0.34 -21.91 26.86
C VAL A 137 0.66 -21.23 25.92
N ARG A 138 0.65 -21.61 24.65
CA ARG A 138 1.50 -20.99 23.62
C ARG A 138 0.86 -19.70 23.12
N ILE A 139 1.44 -18.56 23.46
CA ILE A 139 1.08 -17.26 22.88
C ILE A 139 2.12 -16.92 21.82
N SER A 140 1.66 -16.80 20.58
CA SER A 140 2.49 -16.36 19.48
C SER A 140 2.08 -14.93 19.14
N ASN A 141 2.96 -13.99 19.44
CA ASN A 141 2.89 -12.65 18.88
C ASN A 141 4.07 -12.52 17.92
N ASP A 142 3.93 -13.22 16.80
CA ASP A 142 4.88 -13.14 15.72
C ASP A 142 4.60 -11.86 14.96
N ILE A 143 5.08 -10.73 15.48
CA ILE A 143 5.36 -9.55 14.65
C ILE A 143 6.58 -9.86 13.75
N VAL A 144 6.61 -11.05 13.13
CA VAL A 144 7.17 -11.26 11.80
C VAL A 144 6.06 -10.80 10.88
N GLN A 145 5.92 -9.47 10.74
CA GLN A 145 5.08 -8.89 9.71
C GLN A 145 5.70 -9.34 8.38
N PRO A 146 5.09 -10.26 7.63
CA PRO A 146 5.72 -10.66 6.40
C PRO A 146 5.74 -9.44 5.48
N GLN A 147 6.93 -9.09 5.00
CA GLN A 147 7.07 -8.08 3.98
C GLN A 147 6.25 -8.50 2.75
N PRO A 148 5.50 -7.58 2.11
CA PRO A 148 4.93 -7.87 0.81
C PRO A 148 6.03 -8.28 -0.17
N SER A 149 5.65 -9.03 -1.21
CA SER A 149 6.56 -9.28 -2.33
C SER A 149 7.04 -7.96 -2.91
N ARG A 150 8.21 -7.97 -3.58
CA ARG A 150 8.62 -6.83 -4.42
C ARG A 150 7.46 -6.49 -5.37
N PRO A 151 6.99 -5.24 -5.43
CA PRO A 151 5.93 -4.88 -6.35
C PRO A 151 6.35 -5.13 -7.79
N ILE A 152 5.40 -5.51 -8.62
CA ILE A 152 5.56 -5.57 -10.08
C ILE A 152 4.95 -4.31 -10.65
N ALA A 153 5.75 -3.57 -11.42
CA ALA A 153 5.34 -2.36 -12.12
C ALA A 153 4.99 -2.69 -13.58
N ALA A 154 3.71 -2.51 -13.94
CA ALA A 154 3.21 -2.68 -15.30
C ALA A 154 2.88 -1.29 -15.89
N PRO A 155 3.57 -0.85 -16.96
CA PRO A 155 3.31 0.44 -17.59
C PRO A 155 1.87 0.50 -18.14
N LEU A 156 1.21 1.63 -17.94
CA LEU A 156 -0.11 1.91 -18.52
C LEU A 156 -0.05 3.06 -19.53
N SER A 157 0.77 4.07 -19.27
CA SER A 157 1.06 5.20 -20.17
C SER A 157 2.43 5.80 -19.83
N PRO A 158 2.96 6.76 -20.61
CA PRO A 158 4.17 7.50 -20.25
C PRO A 158 4.14 8.19 -18.88
N THR A 159 2.94 8.44 -18.33
CA THR A 159 2.73 9.14 -17.06
C THR A 159 2.05 8.28 -16.00
N SER A 160 1.85 6.98 -16.25
CA SER A 160 1.16 6.10 -15.30
C SER A 160 1.63 4.64 -15.31
N VAL A 161 1.60 4.01 -14.13
CA VAL A 161 1.99 2.61 -13.91
C VAL A 161 1.00 1.94 -12.96
N ARG A 162 0.72 0.65 -13.18
CA ARG A 162 0.03 -0.21 -12.22
C ARG A 162 1.05 -0.99 -11.41
N LEU A 163 0.94 -0.91 -10.09
CA LEU A 163 1.67 -1.74 -9.15
C LEU A 163 0.79 -2.89 -8.67
N SER A 164 1.40 -4.08 -8.54
CA SER A 164 0.76 -5.24 -7.92
C SER A 164 1.75 -5.99 -7.03
N TRP A 165 1.26 -6.58 -5.94
CA TRP A 165 2.08 -7.35 -4.99
C TRP A 165 1.25 -8.46 -4.33
N THR A 166 1.91 -9.25 -3.50
CA THR A 166 1.28 -10.31 -2.69
C THR A 166 1.74 -10.20 -1.25
N LEU A 167 0.90 -10.67 -0.32
CA LEU A 167 1.27 -10.85 1.09
C LEU A 167 1.25 -12.36 1.39
N PRO A 168 2.25 -12.91 2.11
CA PRO A 168 2.28 -14.33 2.45
C PRO A 168 1.02 -14.81 3.17
N SER A 169 0.59 -16.05 2.91
CA SER A 169 -0.68 -16.61 3.41
C SER A 169 -0.74 -16.84 4.92
N TYR A 170 0.41 -16.86 5.60
CA TYR A 170 0.53 -16.94 7.06
C TYR A 170 0.58 -15.56 7.73
N SER A 171 0.32 -14.49 6.99
CA SER A 171 0.25 -13.12 7.51
C SER A 171 -1.05 -12.84 8.26
N SER A 172 -1.00 -11.96 9.25
CA SER A 172 -2.20 -11.27 9.71
C SER A 172 -2.83 -10.51 8.54
N PRO A 173 -4.17 -10.52 8.40
CA PRO A 173 -4.83 -9.81 7.31
C PRO A 173 -4.53 -8.30 7.41
N ALA A 174 -3.92 -7.74 6.37
CA ALA A 174 -3.76 -6.30 6.23
C ALA A 174 -5.13 -5.66 5.97
N SER A 175 -5.43 -4.55 6.65
CA SER A 175 -6.61 -3.72 6.39
C SER A 175 -6.42 -2.79 5.19
N ALA A 176 -5.17 -2.41 4.90
CA ALA A 176 -4.77 -1.60 3.76
C ALA A 176 -3.27 -1.76 3.47
N TYR A 177 -2.76 -1.05 2.47
CA TYR A 177 -1.35 -0.96 2.12
C TYR A 177 -0.97 0.48 1.82
N GLN A 178 0.15 0.93 2.39
CA GLN A 178 0.77 2.21 2.08
C GLN A 178 1.77 2.04 0.94
N VAL A 179 1.68 2.91 -0.08
CA VAL A 179 2.63 2.99 -1.19
C VAL A 179 3.56 4.17 -0.95
N ILE A 180 4.86 3.93 -0.94
CA ILE A 180 5.87 4.87 -0.46
C ILE A 180 6.94 5.02 -1.54
N SER A 181 7.41 6.26 -1.76
CA SER A 181 8.54 6.55 -2.66
C SER A 181 9.51 7.47 -1.94
N ASN A 182 10.79 7.09 -1.89
CA ASN A 182 11.84 7.85 -1.18
C ASN A 182 11.46 8.21 0.27
N GLY A 183 10.78 7.31 0.97
CA GLY A 183 10.30 7.53 2.35
C GLY A 183 9.05 8.41 2.49
N GLN A 184 8.54 8.99 1.39
CA GLN A 184 7.31 9.78 1.41
C GLN A 184 6.11 8.87 1.07
N LEU A 185 5.07 8.93 1.91
CA LEU A 185 3.79 8.29 1.62
C LEU A 185 3.15 8.93 0.39
N LEU A 186 2.88 8.12 -0.63
CA LEU A 186 2.15 8.56 -1.83
C LEU A 186 0.65 8.36 -1.64
N THR A 187 0.25 7.16 -1.20
CA THR A 187 -1.17 6.79 -1.07
C THR A 187 -1.37 5.58 -0.18
N THR A 188 -2.62 5.30 0.19
CA THR A 188 -3.06 4.10 0.89
C THR A 188 -4.16 3.41 0.10
N VAL A 189 -4.03 2.10 -0.15
CA VAL A 189 -4.99 1.30 -0.93
C VAL A 189 -5.54 0.14 -0.10
N PRO A 190 -6.80 -0.27 -0.29
CA PRO A 190 -7.41 -1.35 0.51
C PRO A 190 -6.98 -2.76 0.08
N GLY A 191 -6.32 -2.90 -1.07
CA GLY A 191 -5.95 -4.19 -1.66
C GLY A 191 -4.50 -4.24 -2.10
N THR A 192 -4.13 -5.29 -2.84
CA THR A 192 -2.74 -5.56 -3.24
C THR A 192 -2.35 -4.96 -4.60
N THR A 193 -3.05 -3.90 -5.02
CA THR A 193 -2.79 -3.18 -6.25
C THR A 193 -2.93 -1.67 -6.07
N ALA A 194 -2.08 -0.89 -6.73
CA ALA A 194 -2.18 0.56 -6.81
C ALA A 194 -1.92 1.05 -8.24
N THR A 195 -2.44 2.22 -8.61
CA THR A 195 -2.12 2.87 -9.90
C THR A 195 -1.50 4.23 -9.63
N LEU A 196 -0.24 4.42 -10.01
CA LEU A 196 0.42 5.72 -9.90
C LEU A 196 0.20 6.49 -11.21
N THR A 197 -0.20 7.75 -11.11
CA THR A 197 -0.41 8.68 -12.23
C THR A 197 0.40 9.96 -12.00
N GLY A 198 0.50 10.83 -13.00
CA GLY A 198 1.26 12.08 -12.89
C GLY A 198 2.78 11.87 -12.81
N LEU A 199 3.27 10.75 -13.33
CA LEU A 199 4.69 10.46 -13.39
C LEU A 199 5.35 11.30 -14.49
N THR A 200 6.59 11.72 -14.26
CA THR A 200 7.44 12.39 -15.24
C THR A 200 8.10 11.32 -16.11
N PRO A 201 7.85 11.31 -17.43
CA PRO A 201 8.49 10.34 -18.31
C PRO A 201 10.03 10.47 -18.29
N GLY A 202 10.72 9.34 -18.40
CA GLY A 202 12.19 9.27 -18.32
C GLY A 202 12.78 9.49 -16.92
N THR A 203 11.96 9.76 -15.90
CA THR A 203 12.41 9.87 -14.50
C THR A 203 12.36 8.51 -13.81
N GLU A 204 13.44 8.11 -13.15
CA GLU A 204 13.48 6.87 -12.38
C GLU A 204 12.70 7.02 -11.06
N TYR A 205 11.88 6.03 -10.74
CA TYR A 205 11.12 5.93 -9.50
C TYR A 205 11.52 4.68 -8.73
N SER A 206 11.65 4.79 -7.41
CA SER A 206 11.88 3.69 -6.48
C SER A 206 10.74 3.64 -5.46
N VAL A 207 9.93 2.58 -5.52
CA VAL A 207 8.69 2.45 -4.76
C VAL A 207 8.70 1.20 -3.89
N THR A 208 8.28 1.35 -2.64
CA THR A 208 8.03 0.26 -1.69
C THR A 208 6.55 0.24 -1.28
N VAL A 209 6.10 -0.88 -0.74
CA VAL A 209 4.77 -1.02 -0.14
C VAL A 209 4.87 -1.65 1.24
N ARG A 210 4.01 -1.25 2.18
CA ARG A 210 3.88 -1.90 3.49
C ARG A 210 2.41 -2.09 3.89
N PRO A 211 2.05 -3.20 4.54
CA PRO A 211 0.69 -3.41 5.04
C PRO A 211 0.38 -2.46 6.19
N VAL A 212 -0.89 -2.11 6.35
CA VAL A 212 -1.46 -1.46 7.53
C VAL A 212 -2.42 -2.47 8.14
N TYR A 213 -2.41 -2.57 9.47
CA TYR A 213 -3.25 -3.51 10.21
C TYR A 213 -4.45 -2.79 10.85
N LEU A 214 -5.40 -3.56 11.37
CA LEU A 214 -6.65 -3.03 11.95
C LEU A 214 -6.43 -2.12 13.16
N ASP A 215 -5.33 -2.29 13.88
CA ASP A 215 -4.93 -1.46 15.02
C ASP A 215 -4.19 -0.16 14.61
N GLY A 216 -4.06 0.09 13.31
CA GLY A 216 -3.37 1.26 12.75
C GLY A 216 -1.84 1.12 12.72
N SER A 217 -1.29 0.01 13.19
CA SER A 217 0.13 -0.29 13.02
C SER A 217 0.46 -0.64 11.57
N TRP A 218 1.73 -0.56 11.20
CA TRP A 218 2.19 -0.88 9.84
C TRP A 218 3.33 -1.90 9.82
N GLY A 219 3.40 -2.58 8.67
CA GLY A 219 4.33 -3.60 8.23
C GLY A 219 5.78 -3.17 8.04
N TYR A 220 6.67 -4.15 7.86
CA TYR A 220 7.89 -3.94 7.08
C TYR A 220 7.56 -3.56 5.63
N GLU A 221 8.41 -2.71 5.05
CA GLU A 221 8.38 -2.40 3.64
C GLU A 221 8.85 -3.58 2.80
N SER A 222 8.25 -3.75 1.63
CA SER A 222 8.73 -4.67 0.59
C SER A 222 10.13 -4.28 0.11
N PRO A 223 10.86 -5.19 -0.56
CA PRO A 223 11.95 -4.77 -1.43
C PRO A 223 11.45 -3.73 -2.45
N PRO A 224 12.26 -2.72 -2.82
CA PRO A 224 11.83 -1.66 -3.72
C PRO A 224 11.64 -2.18 -5.15
N VAL A 225 10.61 -1.71 -5.85
CA VAL A 225 10.56 -1.77 -7.32
C VAL A 225 11.16 -0.50 -7.88
N VAL A 226 12.05 -0.64 -8.86
CA VAL A 226 12.61 0.50 -9.61
C VAL A 226 12.08 0.43 -11.02
N PHE A 227 11.55 1.55 -11.53
CA PHE A 227 11.05 1.65 -12.89
C PHE A 227 11.20 3.08 -13.42
N THR A 228 11.26 3.19 -14.74
CA THR A 228 11.34 4.48 -15.44
C THR A 228 10.21 4.50 -16.46
N PRO A 229 9.18 5.35 -16.30
CA PRO A 229 8.12 5.49 -17.29
C PRO A 229 8.74 5.87 -18.63
N SER A 230 8.30 5.20 -19.69
CA SER A 230 8.79 5.48 -21.04
C SER A 230 8.49 6.94 -21.41
N THR A 231 9.47 7.63 -22.00
CA THR A 231 9.20 8.92 -22.64
C THR A 231 8.14 8.74 -23.72
N PRO A 232 7.15 9.66 -23.86
CA PRO A 232 6.22 9.60 -24.97
C PRO A 232 7.04 9.61 -26.26
N SER A 233 6.92 8.55 -27.05
CA SER A 233 7.49 8.49 -28.37
C SER A 233 6.35 8.70 -29.35
N VAL A 234 6.43 9.77 -30.13
CA VAL A 234 5.44 10.07 -31.16
C VAL A 234 5.76 9.23 -32.37
N SER A 235 4.80 8.41 -32.80
CA SER A 235 4.85 7.77 -34.11
C SER A 235 4.30 8.75 -35.14
N CYS A 236 5.18 9.26 -35.98
CA CYS A 236 4.85 10.28 -36.98
C CYS A 236 5.51 10.00 -38.33
N GLN A 237 4.91 10.58 -39.36
CA GLN A 237 5.51 10.75 -40.68
C GLN A 237 5.47 12.22 -41.05
N VAL A 238 6.60 12.77 -41.52
CA VAL A 238 6.68 14.16 -41.99
C VAL A 238 6.99 14.19 -43.48
N SER A 239 6.09 14.79 -44.26
CA SER A 239 6.31 15.04 -45.68
C SER A 239 6.62 16.51 -45.91
N TYR A 240 7.76 16.79 -46.55
CA TYR A 240 8.19 18.13 -46.93
C TYR A 240 8.18 18.28 -48.45
N SER A 241 7.60 19.39 -48.92
CA SER A 241 7.68 19.77 -50.33
C SER A 241 7.89 21.27 -50.46
N ALA A 242 8.83 21.69 -51.30
CA ALA A 242 9.09 23.09 -51.58
C ALA A 242 8.99 23.38 -53.07
N ARG A 243 8.43 24.55 -53.39
CA ARG A 243 8.49 25.16 -54.72
C ARG A 243 9.41 26.36 -54.63
N SER A 244 10.43 26.42 -55.48
CA SER A 244 11.45 27.46 -55.46
C SER A 244 11.39 28.29 -56.73
N TRP A 245 11.70 29.58 -56.63
CA TRP A 245 11.77 30.51 -57.76
C TRP A 245 12.81 31.59 -57.46
N GLY A 246 13.72 31.86 -58.40
CA GLY A 246 14.80 32.83 -58.16
C GLY A 246 15.56 32.53 -56.86
N THR A 247 15.43 33.42 -55.87
CA THR A 247 15.99 33.28 -54.51
C THR A 247 14.93 32.96 -53.44
N GLY A 248 13.67 32.76 -53.82
CA GLY A 248 12.55 32.49 -52.91
C GLY A 248 12.06 31.04 -52.95
N MET A 249 11.36 30.63 -51.90
CA MET A 249 10.67 29.34 -51.82
C MET A 249 9.36 29.42 -51.03
N SER A 250 8.44 28.52 -51.34
CA SER A 250 7.26 28.20 -50.52
C SER A 250 7.28 26.71 -50.20
N ALA A 251 7.21 26.36 -48.92
CA ALA A 251 7.26 25.00 -48.43
C ALA A 251 5.95 24.60 -47.72
N ASN A 252 5.48 23.39 -47.99
CA ASN A 252 4.41 22.73 -47.25
C ASN A 252 5.01 21.57 -46.45
N VAL A 253 4.60 21.47 -45.20
CA VAL A 253 4.96 20.38 -44.28
C VAL A 253 3.69 19.69 -43.81
N ALA A 254 3.61 18.39 -44.01
CA ALA A 254 2.52 17.55 -43.54
C ALA A 254 3.01 16.70 -42.37
N ILE A 255 2.40 16.84 -41.20
CA ILE A 255 2.68 16.02 -40.01
C ILE A 255 1.54 15.01 -39.88
N LYS A 256 1.81 13.73 -40.11
CA LYS A 256 0.84 12.65 -39.93
C LYS A 256 1.11 11.92 -38.62
N ASN A 257 0.09 11.79 -37.77
CA ASN A 257 0.12 10.88 -36.64
C ASN A 257 -0.08 9.44 -37.15
N THR A 258 0.95 8.61 -37.04
CA THR A 258 0.92 7.20 -37.41
C THR A 258 0.75 6.27 -36.21
N GLY A 259 0.68 6.82 -34.99
CA GLY A 259 0.41 6.09 -33.77
C GLY A 259 -1.09 5.89 -33.49
N ASP A 260 -1.35 5.29 -32.33
CA ASP A 260 -2.67 4.98 -31.77
C ASP A 260 -3.15 5.99 -30.72
N GLU A 261 -2.27 6.88 -30.25
CA GLU A 261 -2.59 7.98 -29.31
C GLU A 261 -2.49 9.37 -29.97
N PRO A 262 -3.27 10.36 -29.53
CA PRO A 262 -3.15 11.75 -30.02
C PRO A 262 -1.74 12.31 -29.78
N ILE A 263 -1.23 13.09 -30.74
CA ILE A 263 -0.07 13.95 -30.52
C ILE A 263 -0.61 15.25 -29.93
N GLU A 264 -0.37 15.50 -28.65
CA GLU A 264 -0.75 16.75 -27.99
C GLU A 264 0.42 17.74 -27.99
N ASP A 265 0.08 19.03 -28.04
CA ASP A 265 1.01 20.15 -27.99
C ASP A 265 2.24 19.98 -28.91
N TRP A 266 1.98 19.67 -30.18
CA TRP A 266 3.06 19.30 -31.11
C TRP A 266 4.09 20.42 -31.31
N ASP A 267 5.36 20.03 -31.36
CA ASP A 267 6.53 20.84 -31.73
C ASP A 267 7.30 20.12 -32.84
N LEU A 268 7.39 20.73 -34.01
CA LEU A 268 8.16 20.24 -35.15
C LEU A 268 9.54 20.88 -35.13
N ALA A 269 10.57 20.09 -35.43
CA ALA A 269 11.90 20.61 -35.69
C ALA A 269 12.60 19.91 -36.86
N PHE A 270 13.41 20.65 -37.60
CA PHE A 270 14.29 20.12 -38.66
C PHE A 270 15.44 21.09 -38.94
N THR A 271 16.44 20.63 -39.68
CA THR A 271 17.61 21.45 -40.06
C THR A 271 17.63 21.66 -41.56
N PHE A 272 17.68 22.92 -41.99
CA PHE A 272 17.98 23.20 -43.40
C PHE A 272 19.37 22.63 -43.75
N PRO A 273 19.51 21.86 -44.84
CA PRO A 273 20.80 21.25 -45.15
C PRO A 273 21.88 22.24 -45.59
N THR A 274 21.50 23.48 -45.97
CA THR A 274 22.46 24.54 -46.31
C THR A 274 22.25 25.80 -45.50
N SER A 275 23.35 26.51 -45.22
CA SER A 275 23.32 27.80 -44.52
C SER A 275 22.72 28.94 -45.34
N GLY A 276 22.51 28.70 -46.64
CA GLY A 276 21.86 29.61 -47.56
C GLY A 276 20.34 29.65 -47.45
N GLN A 277 19.70 28.67 -46.79
CA GLN A 277 18.25 28.62 -46.61
C GLN A 277 17.78 29.41 -45.38
N ARG A 278 16.75 30.24 -45.56
CA ARG A 278 16.17 31.11 -44.52
C ARG A 278 14.65 31.05 -44.52
N LEU A 279 14.08 30.93 -43.33
CA LEU A 279 12.67 31.12 -43.04
C LEU A 279 12.37 32.63 -43.03
N GLU A 280 11.29 33.06 -43.67
CA GLU A 280 10.80 34.43 -43.58
C GLU A 280 9.53 34.53 -42.75
N ARG A 281 8.46 33.84 -43.18
CA ARG A 281 7.14 33.85 -42.54
C ARG A 281 6.43 32.53 -42.76
N GLY A 282 5.74 32.04 -41.74
CA GLY A 282 4.94 30.82 -41.84
C GLY A 282 3.48 31.02 -41.47
N TRP A 283 2.70 29.96 -41.66
CA TRP A 283 1.30 29.88 -41.29
C TRP A 283 1.01 28.55 -40.58
N SER A 284 -0.12 28.51 -39.86
CA SER A 284 -0.59 27.31 -39.14
C SER A 284 0.38 26.75 -38.08
N ALA A 285 1.43 27.50 -37.75
CA ALA A 285 2.31 27.29 -36.60
C ALA A 285 2.95 28.61 -36.18
N GLU A 286 3.55 28.66 -34.99
CA GLU A 286 4.54 29.69 -34.66
C GLU A 286 5.92 29.20 -35.10
N TRP A 287 6.54 29.92 -36.04
CA TRP A 287 7.78 29.49 -36.69
C TRP A 287 8.99 30.28 -36.18
N ALA A 288 10.10 29.59 -35.96
CA ALA A 288 11.38 30.20 -35.61
C ALA A 288 12.55 29.52 -36.32
N GLN A 289 13.65 30.27 -36.52
CA GLN A 289 14.90 29.73 -37.04
C GLN A 289 16.08 30.27 -36.23
N SER A 290 17.01 29.39 -35.87
CA SER A 290 18.32 29.73 -35.30
C SER A 290 19.42 28.98 -36.04
N GLY A 291 20.34 29.71 -36.68
CA GLY A 291 21.28 29.11 -37.63
C GLY A 291 20.53 28.40 -38.76
N GLN A 292 20.80 27.10 -38.95
CA GLN A 292 20.08 26.25 -39.91
C GLN A 292 18.86 25.53 -39.28
N ARG A 293 18.73 25.56 -37.95
CA ARG A 293 17.67 24.84 -37.24
C ARG A 293 16.37 25.63 -37.32
N VAL A 294 15.30 24.98 -37.77
CA VAL A 294 13.94 25.52 -37.84
C VAL A 294 13.08 24.78 -36.84
N THR A 295 12.22 25.52 -36.14
CA THR A 295 11.17 24.97 -35.26
C THR A 295 9.81 25.55 -35.62
N ALA A 296 8.77 24.77 -35.39
CA ALA A 296 7.39 25.19 -35.54
C ALA A 296 6.54 24.60 -34.41
N THR A 297 5.88 25.44 -33.62
CA THR A 297 5.01 25.01 -32.51
C THR A 297 3.54 25.15 -32.88
N GLY A 298 2.73 24.21 -32.38
CA GLY A 298 1.28 24.22 -32.53
C GLY A 298 0.62 25.45 -31.90
N MET A 299 -0.44 25.94 -32.54
CA MET A 299 -1.31 26.99 -32.00
C MET A 299 -2.47 26.37 -31.23
N ASN A 300 -3.11 27.15 -30.36
CA ASN A 300 -4.24 26.68 -29.54
C ASN A 300 -5.35 25.94 -30.30
N TRP A 301 -5.56 26.26 -31.58
CA TRP A 301 -6.61 25.67 -32.41
C TRP A 301 -6.17 24.42 -33.20
N ASN A 302 -4.88 24.08 -33.27
CA ASN A 302 -4.36 22.91 -33.97
C ASN A 302 -3.24 22.16 -33.23
N LYS A 303 -3.03 22.44 -31.95
CA LYS A 303 -1.97 21.85 -31.12
C LYS A 303 -2.09 20.35 -30.93
N ASP A 304 -3.24 19.74 -31.24
CA ASP A 304 -3.46 18.30 -31.08
C ASP A 304 -3.75 17.61 -32.42
N ILE A 305 -3.09 16.47 -32.70
CA ILE A 305 -3.25 15.66 -33.92
C ILE A 305 -3.73 14.26 -33.53
N ALA A 306 -5.01 13.99 -33.73
CA ALA A 306 -5.59 12.66 -33.43
C ALA A 306 -4.95 11.52 -34.26
N PRO A 307 -5.02 10.27 -33.80
CA PRO A 307 -4.51 9.10 -34.51
C PRO A 307 -4.96 9.04 -35.97
N GLY A 308 -4.01 8.78 -36.89
CA GLY A 308 -4.26 8.69 -38.33
C GLY A 308 -4.54 10.01 -39.05
N ARG A 309 -4.61 11.15 -38.35
CA ARG A 309 -4.84 12.47 -38.95
C ARG A 309 -3.54 13.10 -39.44
N THR A 310 -3.67 13.99 -40.41
CA THR A 310 -2.58 14.80 -40.96
C THR A 310 -2.85 16.28 -40.74
N LEU A 311 -1.90 16.96 -40.11
CA LEU A 311 -1.85 18.40 -40.00
C LEU A 311 -1.00 18.97 -41.13
N TRP A 312 -1.45 20.07 -41.72
CA TRP A 312 -0.75 20.79 -42.79
C TRP A 312 -0.34 22.16 -42.30
N ILE A 313 0.95 22.45 -42.40
CA ILE A 313 1.55 23.75 -42.09
C ILE A 313 2.47 24.16 -43.24
N GLY A 314 2.95 25.40 -43.23
CA GLY A 314 3.91 25.81 -44.25
C GLY A 314 4.52 27.18 -44.00
N PHE A 315 5.48 27.52 -44.85
CA PHE A 315 6.20 28.77 -44.78
C PHE A 315 6.72 29.24 -46.13
N ASN A 316 6.94 30.55 -46.22
CA ASN A 316 7.78 31.17 -47.23
C ASN A 316 9.17 31.42 -46.67
N GLY A 317 10.16 31.32 -47.54
CA GLY A 317 11.56 31.50 -47.20
C GLY A 317 12.40 31.92 -48.40
N GLU A 318 13.69 32.10 -48.15
CA GLU A 318 14.70 32.42 -49.16
C GLU A 318 15.77 31.33 -49.21
N HIS A 319 16.48 31.25 -50.33
CA HIS A 319 17.67 30.42 -50.46
C HIS A 319 18.75 31.11 -51.29
N THR A 320 20.01 30.87 -50.94
CA THR A 320 21.17 31.18 -51.80
C THR A 320 21.84 29.88 -52.25
N GLY A 321 22.02 29.72 -53.56
CA GLY A 321 22.52 28.48 -54.14
C GLY A 321 21.51 27.33 -54.07
N ALA A 322 21.99 26.13 -53.70
CA ALA A 322 21.18 24.92 -53.67
C ALA A 322 20.12 24.95 -52.55
N ASN A 323 18.92 24.43 -52.86
CA ASN A 323 17.78 24.33 -51.94
C ASN A 323 17.34 22.85 -51.75
N PRO A 324 18.18 21.99 -51.13
CA PRO A 324 17.81 20.62 -50.83
C PRO A 324 16.76 20.54 -49.70
N ALA A 325 15.93 19.49 -49.73
CA ALA A 325 14.97 19.23 -48.68
C ALA A 325 15.66 18.75 -47.38
N PRO A 326 15.18 19.18 -46.19
CA PRO A 326 15.56 18.58 -44.91
C PRO A 326 15.19 17.10 -44.84
N ALA A 327 15.87 16.35 -43.98
CA ALA A 327 15.60 14.92 -43.76
C ALA A 327 15.48 14.55 -42.27
N ASP A 328 15.86 15.45 -41.35
CA ASP A 328 15.96 15.21 -39.91
C ASP A 328 14.74 15.73 -39.14
N PHE A 329 13.54 15.38 -39.60
CA PHE A 329 12.31 15.84 -38.96
C PHE A 329 12.07 15.14 -37.61
N THR A 330 11.79 15.93 -36.57
CA THR A 330 11.31 15.44 -35.29
C THR A 330 10.00 16.12 -34.90
N VAL A 331 9.11 15.37 -34.24
CA VAL A 331 7.89 15.89 -33.61
C VAL A 331 7.91 15.50 -32.13
N ASN A 332 7.79 16.49 -31.24
CA ASN A 332 7.96 16.33 -29.78
C ASN A 332 9.27 15.59 -29.43
N GLY A 333 10.34 15.89 -30.18
CA GLY A 333 11.65 15.25 -30.03
C GLY A 333 11.78 13.83 -30.60
N SER A 334 10.68 13.21 -31.06
CA SER A 334 10.70 11.89 -31.70
C SER A 334 11.00 12.00 -33.19
N ALA A 335 11.90 11.19 -33.72
CA ALA A 335 12.18 11.17 -35.16
C ALA A 335 10.97 10.66 -35.96
N CYS A 336 10.61 11.38 -37.01
CA CYS A 336 9.53 10.99 -37.91
C CYS A 336 10.07 10.33 -39.18
N ALA A 337 9.27 9.43 -39.75
CA ALA A 337 9.53 8.83 -41.06
C ALA A 337 9.30 9.81 -42.22
#